data_AF-T1C3K1-F1
#
_entry.id   AF-T1C3K1-F1
#
_cell.length_a   1.000
_cell.length_b   1.000
_cell.length_c   1.000
_cell.angle_alpha   90.00
_cell.angle_beta   90.00
_cell.angle_gamma   90.00
#
_symmetry.space_group_name_H-M   'P 1'
#
loop_
_entity.id
_entity.type
_entity.pdbx_description
1 polymer ?
#
loop_
_entity_poly.entity_id
_entity_poly.type
_entity_poly.pdbx_seq_one_letter_code
_entity_poly.pdbx_strand_id
1 'polypeptide(L)'
;MNDLFSALPPSPRKPAADKLGADKLGADKLGADKLGADKLGADKPVAGKPPAAKATGGEADYSARDIEVLEGLEPVRRHPGMYIGGTDDAALHHLAAEILDNAMDEAVAGHASAIEVTLATGNFLTI
;
A
#
# COMPACT_ATOMS: atom_id res chain seq x y z
N MET A 1 -17.27 -14.67 -39.38
CA MET A 1 -16.28 -14.42 -38.31
C MET A 1 -15.39 -13.29 -38.78
N ASN A 2 -15.64 -12.08 -38.29
CA ASN A 2 -14.75 -10.95 -38.49
C ASN A 2 -14.17 -10.62 -37.11
N ASP A 3 -12.86 -10.79 -36.96
CA ASP A 3 -12.14 -10.50 -35.74
C ASP A 3 -12.12 -8.99 -35.48
N LEU A 4 -12.63 -8.61 -34.31
CA LEU A 4 -12.78 -7.23 -33.84
C LEU A 4 -11.43 -6.52 -33.55
N PHE A 5 -10.30 -7.21 -33.74
CA PHE A 5 -8.97 -6.74 -33.32
C PHE A 5 -7.98 -6.46 -34.46
N SER A 6 -8.41 -6.54 -35.73
CA SER A 6 -7.49 -6.35 -36.86
C SER A 6 -7.21 -4.87 -37.22
N ALA A 7 -7.61 -3.90 -36.40
CA ALA A 7 -7.52 -2.47 -36.72
C ALA A 7 -6.93 -1.59 -35.59
N LEU A 8 -6.01 -2.12 -34.78
CA LEU A 8 -5.27 -1.26 -33.85
C LEU A 8 -4.09 -0.57 -34.57
N PRO A 9 -3.94 0.76 -34.50
CA PRO A 9 -2.78 1.44 -35.08
C PRO A 9 -1.49 1.06 -34.33
N PRO A 10 -0.31 1.06 -35.00
CA PRO A 10 0.94 0.69 -34.36
C PRO A 10 1.34 1.69 -33.27
N SER A 11 1.81 1.17 -32.13
CA SER A 11 2.26 1.96 -30.97
C SER A 11 3.33 3.00 -31.32
N PRO A 12 3.36 4.17 -30.63
CA PRO A 12 4.39 5.17 -30.85
C PRO A 12 5.77 4.65 -30.44
N ARG A 13 6.77 4.87 -31.30
CA ARG A 13 8.17 4.53 -31.03
C ARG A 13 8.71 5.38 -29.87
N LYS A 14 9.35 4.73 -28.91
CA LYS A 14 10.06 5.35 -27.78
C LYS A 14 11.15 6.31 -28.31
N PRO A 15 11.29 7.53 -27.79
CA PRO A 15 12.39 8.41 -28.18
C PRO A 15 13.74 7.85 -27.73
N ALA A 16 14.75 8.03 -28.58
CA ALA A 16 16.13 7.59 -28.36
C ALA A 16 16.72 8.27 -27.13
N ALA A 17 17.42 7.48 -26.31
CA ALA A 17 18.21 8.01 -25.19
C ALA A 17 19.47 8.70 -25.73
N ASP A 18 19.57 10.00 -25.50
CA ASP A 18 20.81 10.75 -25.69
C ASP A 18 21.87 10.23 -24.71
N LYS A 19 23.04 9.86 -25.26
CA LYS A 19 24.21 9.46 -24.49
C LYS A 19 24.82 10.70 -23.83
N LEU A 20 24.56 10.92 -22.55
CA LEU A 20 25.42 11.78 -21.73
C LEU A 20 26.73 11.05 -21.39
N GLY A 21 27.83 11.78 -21.55
CA GLY A 21 29.20 11.31 -21.37
C GLY A 21 29.50 10.86 -19.94
N ALA A 22 30.34 9.84 -19.84
CA ALA A 22 30.89 9.36 -18.59
C ALA A 22 32.12 10.21 -18.22
N ASP A 23 31.93 11.15 -17.28
CA ASP A 23 33.05 11.78 -16.57
C ASP A 23 33.59 10.81 -15.52
N LYS A 24 34.91 10.58 -15.60
CA LYS A 24 35.67 9.73 -14.69
C LYS A 24 35.78 10.41 -13.31
N LEU A 25 35.22 9.79 -12.28
CA LEU A 25 35.58 10.05 -10.89
C LEU A 25 36.42 8.88 -10.35
N GLY A 26 37.53 9.23 -9.71
CA GLY A 26 38.63 8.36 -9.34
C GLY A 26 38.25 7.30 -8.31
N ALA A 27 38.94 6.16 -8.40
CA ALA A 27 38.88 5.08 -7.44
C ALA A 27 39.84 5.37 -6.28
N ASP A 28 39.31 5.82 -5.15
CA ASP A 28 40.05 5.82 -3.89
C ASP A 28 39.93 4.44 -3.22
N LYS A 29 41.10 3.81 -3.08
CA LYS A 29 41.32 2.56 -2.36
C LYS A 29 41.05 2.76 -0.87
N LEU A 30 40.06 2.05 -0.33
CA LEU A 30 39.98 1.79 1.11
C LEU A 30 40.55 0.41 1.39
N GLY A 31 41.66 0.41 2.14
CA GLY A 31 42.43 -0.75 2.53
C GLY A 31 41.66 -1.67 3.48
N ALA A 32 41.98 -2.95 3.38
CA ALA A 32 41.54 -3.99 4.29
C ALA A 32 42.37 -3.95 5.57
N ASP A 33 41.75 -3.61 6.70
CA ASP A 33 42.34 -3.80 8.02
C ASP A 33 41.47 -4.71 8.91
N LYS A 34 41.97 -5.95 9.00
CA LYS A 34 42.03 -6.86 10.15
C LYS A 34 40.90 -6.83 11.17
N LEU A 35 40.11 -7.91 11.14
CA LEU A 35 39.33 -8.46 12.24
C LEU A 35 40.23 -8.74 13.46
N GLY A 36 40.09 -7.94 14.51
CA GLY A 36 40.56 -8.25 15.86
C GLY A 36 39.36 -8.62 16.73
N ALA A 37 39.34 -9.86 17.22
CA ALA A 37 38.43 -10.29 18.26
C ALA A 37 38.80 -9.62 19.58
N ASP A 38 37.82 -9.07 20.32
CA ASP A 38 37.80 -9.16 21.79
C ASP A 38 36.52 -8.59 22.44
N LYS A 39 35.96 -9.44 23.31
CA LYS A 39 35.19 -9.17 24.55
C LYS A 39 33.76 -8.61 24.45
N LEU A 40 32.81 -9.54 24.57
CA LEU A 40 31.45 -9.30 25.09
C LEU A 40 31.52 -8.80 26.54
N GLY A 41 31.30 -7.49 26.73
CA GLY A 41 30.91 -6.90 28.01
C GLY A 41 29.39 -6.92 28.15
N ALA A 42 28.88 -7.29 29.31
CA ALA A 42 27.46 -7.36 29.61
C ALA A 42 26.88 -5.95 29.84
N ASP A 43 26.05 -5.47 28.91
CA ASP A 43 25.30 -4.22 29.06
C ASP A 43 23.97 -4.44 29.80
N LYS A 44 23.79 -3.70 30.89
CA LYS A 44 22.53 -3.58 31.65
C LYS A 44 21.45 -2.88 30.80
N PRO A 45 20.15 -3.16 31.00
CA PRO A 45 19.10 -2.51 30.23
C PRO A 45 18.96 -1.03 30.63
N VAL A 46 19.15 -0.13 29.66
CA VAL A 46 18.79 1.29 29.79
C VAL A 46 17.27 1.41 29.69
N ALA A 47 16.64 1.75 30.81
CA ALA A 47 15.26 2.22 30.84
C ALA A 47 15.22 3.66 30.29
N GLY A 48 14.94 3.82 29.00
CA GLY A 48 14.71 5.11 28.38
C GLY A 48 13.28 5.60 28.65
N LYS A 49 13.15 6.66 29.44
CA LYS A 49 11.89 7.41 29.61
C LYS A 49 11.51 8.10 28.28
N PRO A 50 10.27 7.99 27.78
CA PRO A 50 9.89 8.68 26.55
C PRO A 50 9.93 10.21 26.73
N PRO A 51 10.32 10.98 25.71
CA PRO A 51 10.46 12.43 25.80
C PRO A 51 9.10 13.10 25.98
N ALA A 52 9.01 13.99 26.97
CA ALA A 52 7.80 14.76 27.26
C ALA A 52 7.53 15.78 26.13
N ALA A 53 6.40 15.62 25.45
CA ALA A 53 5.90 16.62 24.50
C ALA A 53 5.41 17.86 25.27
N LYS A 54 5.87 19.04 24.85
CA LYS A 54 5.39 20.34 25.35
C LYS A 54 3.97 20.59 24.82
N ALA A 55 2.98 20.62 25.71
CA ALA A 55 1.63 21.07 25.40
C ALA A 55 1.58 22.61 25.41
N THR A 56 1.19 23.21 24.28
CA THR A 56 0.85 24.64 24.21
C THR A 56 -0.51 24.79 23.53
N GLY A 57 -1.51 25.24 24.27
CA GLY A 57 -2.78 25.73 23.74
C GLY A 57 -4.02 25.15 24.44
N GLY A 58 -4.57 25.91 25.40
CA GLY A 58 -5.93 25.76 25.96
C GLY A 58 -6.28 24.36 26.50
N GLU A 59 -6.16 24.17 27.81
CA GLU A 59 -6.83 23.06 28.52
C GLU A 59 -8.36 23.26 28.44
N ALA A 60 -8.95 22.92 27.29
CA ALA A 60 -10.28 22.33 27.32
C ALA A 60 -10.11 20.99 28.06
N ASP A 61 -11.03 20.69 28.99
CA ASP A 61 -11.08 19.45 29.75
C ASP A 61 -11.13 18.22 28.81
N TYR A 62 -9.98 17.82 28.26
CA TYR A 62 -9.84 16.58 27.52
C TYR A 62 -9.68 15.44 28.54
N SER A 63 -10.67 14.58 28.58
CA SER A 63 -10.83 13.53 29.56
C SER A 63 -11.01 12.17 28.88
N ALA A 64 -11.06 11.10 29.67
CA ALA A 64 -11.34 9.76 29.14
C ALA A 64 -12.70 9.65 28.40
N ARG A 65 -13.63 10.58 28.65
CA ARG A 65 -14.94 10.63 27.98
C ARG A 65 -14.87 11.09 26.53
N ASP A 66 -13.77 11.76 26.16
CA ASP A 66 -13.56 12.29 24.81
C ASP A 66 -12.92 11.26 23.87
N ILE A 67 -12.60 10.07 24.39
CA ILE A 67 -12.10 8.93 23.62
C ILE A 67 -13.30 8.11 23.14
N GLU A 68 -13.52 8.11 21.83
CA GLU A 68 -14.53 7.28 21.18
C GLU A 68 -13.93 5.94 20.73
N VAL A 69 -14.55 4.84 21.14
CA VAL A 69 -14.26 3.51 20.60
C VAL A 69 -15.33 3.17 19.56
N LEU A 70 -14.89 2.96 18.32
CA LEU A 70 -15.78 2.58 17.22
C LEU A 70 -15.89 1.05 17.16
N GLU A 71 -17.11 0.54 17.17
CA GLU A 71 -17.39 -0.90 17.18
C GLU A 71 -17.87 -1.41 15.81
N GLY A 72 -17.72 -2.71 15.57
CA GLY A 72 -18.15 -3.35 14.33
C GLY A 72 -17.48 -2.75 13.09
N LEU A 73 -18.29 -2.29 12.13
CA LEU A 73 -17.82 -1.67 10.88
C LEU A 73 -17.78 -0.13 10.92
N GLU A 74 -18.08 0.49 12.06
CA GLU A 74 -17.99 1.94 12.20
C GLU A 74 -16.58 2.50 11.91
N PRO A 75 -15.46 1.85 12.31
CA PRO A 75 -14.13 2.30 11.91
C PRO A 75 -13.97 2.38 10.38
N VAL A 76 -14.50 1.39 9.65
CA VAL A 76 -14.44 1.30 8.18
C VAL A 76 -15.24 2.40 7.52
N ARG A 77 -16.44 2.68 8.05
CA ARG A 77 -17.33 3.71 7.52
C ARG A 77 -16.84 5.12 7.79
N ARG A 78 -16.25 5.38 8.96
CA ARG A 78 -15.72 6.70 9.32
C ARG A 78 -14.39 7.00 8.66
N HIS A 79 -13.59 5.98 8.38
CA HIS A 79 -12.25 6.13 7.80
C HIS A 79 -12.05 5.23 6.56
N PRO A 80 -12.91 5.34 5.52
CA PRO A 80 -12.89 4.43 4.36
C PRO A 80 -11.57 4.46 3.59
N GLY A 81 -10.87 5.60 3.57
CA GLY A 81 -9.58 5.73 2.91
C GLY A 81 -8.50 4.77 3.44
N MET A 82 -8.60 4.37 4.71
CA MET A 82 -7.67 3.40 5.30
C MET A 82 -7.91 1.96 4.81
N TYR A 83 -9.13 1.65 4.34
CA TYR A 83 -9.53 0.29 3.98
C TYR A 83 -9.61 0.09 2.46
N ILE A 84 -10.14 1.07 1.73
CA ILE A 84 -10.39 0.98 0.28
C ILE A 84 -9.70 2.10 -0.51
N GLY A 85 -8.72 2.77 0.10
CA GLY A 85 -7.90 3.79 -0.56
C GLY A 85 -8.59 5.14 -0.84
N GLY A 86 -9.92 5.24 -0.69
CA GLY A 86 -10.63 6.49 -0.92
C GLY A 86 -12.15 6.35 -0.88
N THR A 87 -12.85 7.29 -1.54
CA THR A 87 -14.31 7.27 -1.75
C THR A 87 -14.68 7.74 -3.17
N ASP A 88 -13.70 7.74 -4.07
CA ASP A 88 -13.86 8.10 -5.48
C ASP A 88 -14.13 6.85 -6.33
N ASP A 89 -14.20 7.04 -7.64
CA ASP A 89 -14.49 5.95 -8.59
C ASP A 89 -13.42 4.84 -8.55
N ALA A 90 -12.17 5.17 -8.23
CA ALA A 90 -11.11 4.19 -8.08
C ALA A 90 -11.37 3.30 -6.85
N ALA A 91 -11.79 3.88 -5.73
CA ALA A 91 -12.19 3.12 -4.54
C ALA A 91 -13.41 2.21 -4.79
N LEU A 92 -14.34 2.62 -5.66
CA LEU A 92 -15.46 1.76 -6.08
C LEU A 92 -14.98 0.54 -6.87
N HIS A 93 -14.00 0.72 -7.76
CA HIS A 93 -13.38 -0.41 -8.46
C HIS A 93 -12.55 -1.30 -7.53
N HIS A 94 -11.92 -0.73 -6.50
CA HIS A 94 -11.22 -1.52 -5.47
C HIS A 94 -12.20 -2.43 -4.72
N LEU A 95 -13.36 -1.91 -4.28
CA LEU A 95 -14.40 -2.75 -3.68
C LEU A 95 -14.82 -3.92 -4.58
N ALA A 96 -15.01 -3.66 -5.87
CA ALA A 96 -15.35 -4.70 -6.84
C ALA A 96 -14.24 -5.76 -6.97
N ALA A 97 -12.98 -5.31 -7.02
CA ALA A 97 -11.81 -6.18 -7.11
C ALA A 97 -11.71 -7.10 -5.89
N GLU A 98 -11.89 -6.59 -4.67
CA GLU A 98 -11.80 -7.40 -3.44
C GLU A 98 -12.85 -8.54 -3.42
N ILE A 99 -14.07 -8.30 -3.91
CA ILE A 99 -15.09 -9.36 -4.00
C ILE A 99 -14.73 -10.36 -5.10
N LEU A 100 -14.25 -9.88 -6.24
CA LEU A 100 -13.80 -10.74 -7.34
C LEU A 100 -12.60 -11.60 -6.94
N ASP A 101 -11.67 -11.07 -6.16
CA ASP A 101 -10.48 -11.78 -5.68
C ASP A 101 -10.88 -12.92 -4.73
N ASN A 102 -11.84 -12.69 -3.81
CA ASN A 102 -12.40 -13.76 -2.98
C ASN A 102 -13.07 -14.86 -3.84
N ALA A 103 -13.82 -14.48 -4.88
CA ALA A 103 -14.41 -15.45 -5.81
C ALA A 103 -13.32 -16.21 -6.60
N MET A 104 -12.23 -15.54 -6.96
CA MET A 104 -11.09 -16.14 -7.63
C MET A 104 -10.35 -17.13 -6.73
N ASP A 105 -10.20 -16.85 -5.44
CA ASP A 105 -9.61 -17.77 -4.47
C ASP A 105 -10.37 -19.10 -4.43
N GLU A 106 -11.71 -19.07 -4.44
CA GLU A 106 -12.53 -20.28 -4.48
C GLU A 106 -12.40 -21.04 -5.82
N ALA A 107 -12.25 -20.32 -6.93
CA ALA A 107 -12.02 -20.94 -8.22
C ALA A 107 -10.64 -21.61 -8.30
N VAL A 108 -9.59 -20.95 -7.77
CA VAL A 108 -8.23 -21.50 -7.69
C VAL A 108 -8.16 -22.69 -6.74
N ALA A 109 -8.93 -22.67 -5.64
CA ALA A 109 -9.09 -23.81 -4.74
C ALA A 109 -9.89 -24.98 -5.36
N GLY A 110 -10.54 -24.76 -6.52
CA GLY A 110 -11.35 -25.76 -7.22
C GLY A 110 -12.76 -25.95 -6.64
N HIS A 111 -13.21 -25.03 -5.79
CA HIS A 111 -14.57 -25.03 -5.24
C HIS A 111 -15.59 -24.35 -6.17
N ALA A 112 -15.12 -23.42 -7.01
CA ALA A 112 -15.89 -22.80 -8.07
C ALA A 112 -15.31 -23.12 -9.46
N SER A 113 -16.17 -23.20 -10.48
CA SER A 113 -15.76 -23.45 -11.88
C SER A 113 -16.11 -22.29 -12.81
N ALA A 114 -16.89 -21.32 -12.35
CA ALA A 114 -17.27 -20.12 -13.07
C ALA A 114 -17.50 -18.98 -12.08
N ILE A 115 -17.24 -17.75 -12.53
CA ILE A 115 -17.57 -16.51 -11.83
C ILE A 115 -18.40 -15.67 -12.80
N GLU A 116 -19.57 -15.21 -12.35
CA GLU A 116 -20.49 -14.42 -13.18
C GLU A 116 -20.56 -12.99 -12.64
N VAL A 117 -20.25 -12.01 -13.50
CA VAL A 117 -20.25 -10.60 -13.10
C VAL A 117 -21.33 -9.86 -13.87
N THR A 118 -22.25 -9.21 -13.15
CA THR A 118 -23.34 -8.42 -13.72
C THR A 118 -23.33 -7.00 -13.17
N LEU A 119 -23.32 -6.02 -14.08
CA LEU A 119 -23.55 -4.61 -13.76
C LEU A 119 -24.99 -4.23 -14.15
N ALA A 120 -25.85 -4.05 -13.15
CA ALA A 120 -27.23 -3.64 -13.32
C ALA A 120 -27.39 -2.11 -13.24
N THR A 121 -28.55 -1.63 -13.66
CA THR A 121 -28.93 -0.22 -13.52
C THR A 121 -28.90 0.21 -12.05
N GLY A 122 -28.56 1.47 -11.79
CA GLY A 122 -28.51 2.01 -10.42
C GLY A 122 -27.21 1.66 -9.66
N ASN A 123 -26.12 1.42 -10.39
CA ASN A 123 -24.79 1.12 -9.85
C ASN A 123 -24.76 -0.11 -8.95
N PHE A 124 -25.54 -1.14 -9.32
CA PHE A 124 -25.52 -2.43 -8.63
C PHE A 124 -24.60 -3.40 -9.37
N LEU A 125 -23.55 -3.84 -8.68
CA LEU A 125 -22.65 -4.89 -9.14
C LEU A 125 -22.98 -6.19 -8.40
N THR A 126 -23.09 -7.29 -9.13
CA THR A 126 -23.20 -8.65 -8.60
C THR A 126 -22.05 -9.48 -9.17
N ILE A 127 -21.39 -10.24 -8.30
CA ILE A 127 -20.28 -11.16 -8.60
C ILE A 127 -20.65 -12.52 -7.98
#